data_AF-A0A2T7PPA5-F1
#
_entry.id   AF-A0A2T7PPA5-F1
#
_cell.length_a   1.000
_cell.length_b   1.000
_cell.length_c   1.000
_cell.angle_alpha   90.00
_cell.angle_beta   90.00
_cell.angle_gamma   90.00
#
_symmetry.space_group_name_H-M   'P 1'
#
loop_
_entity.id
_entity.type
_entity.pdbx_description
1 polymer ?
#
loop_
_entity_poly.entity_id
_entity_poly.type
_entity_poly.pdbx_seq_one_letter_code
_entity_poly.pdbx_strand_id
1 'polypeptide(L)'
;MGDDFRVLLNDCNRRYIVFDNTASKKEKSKQRKDLLAMIRQMMDKNGGQKYTCDVLNKINSKIEETVKQRMAEADKESVEKTEFFQEYQKRIKKDQEEYEKRRLEEENSAKERIQKELEAKLKMFEKENQKKEEELREMKKKEKQQMEKQMKEMGIRQTEEIEKYRKDFEEKMKESKREMIENAQREKAELEKQLRQKIEKENKANQEQLKKEMEGKMQEIATEVMKERVNNDQEKNWVADAANGVLKLASGWLFGERARVSGLSN
;
A
#
# COMPACT_ATOMS: atom_id res chain seq x y z
N MET A 1 -49.59 141.89 -4.73
CA MET A 1 -49.30 140.48 -4.37
C MET A 1 -50.55 139.57 -4.41
N GLY A 2 -51.69 139.99 -4.98
CA GLY A 2 -52.91 139.16 -5.03
C GLY A 2 -53.18 138.46 -6.36
N ASP A 3 -52.62 138.95 -7.47
CA ASP A 3 -53.01 138.50 -8.81
C ASP A 3 -52.21 137.30 -9.28
N ASP A 4 -50.89 137.26 -9.06
CA ASP A 4 -50.03 136.14 -9.49
C ASP A 4 -50.43 134.79 -8.85
N PHE A 5 -50.88 134.82 -7.59
CA PHE A 5 -51.32 133.61 -6.88
C PHE A 5 -52.65 133.07 -7.43
N ARG A 6 -53.57 133.97 -7.81
CA ARG A 6 -54.84 133.60 -8.43
C ARG A 6 -54.62 133.00 -9.81
N VAL A 7 -53.66 133.51 -10.57
CA VAL A 7 -53.26 132.97 -11.88
C VAL A 7 -52.72 131.54 -11.71
N LEU A 8 -51.75 131.32 -10.82
CA LEU A 8 -51.18 129.99 -10.57
C LEU A 8 -52.23 128.95 -10.13
N LEU A 9 -53.16 129.34 -9.26
CA LEU A 9 -54.26 128.46 -8.85
C LEU A 9 -55.14 128.06 -10.03
N ASN A 10 -55.41 128.98 -10.95
CA ASN A 10 -56.20 128.68 -12.14
C ASN A 10 -55.42 127.77 -13.12
N ASP A 11 -54.12 128.00 -13.33
CA ASP A 11 -53.26 127.13 -14.15
C ASP A 11 -53.18 125.70 -13.60
N CYS A 12 -53.25 125.57 -12.28
CA CYS A 12 -53.31 124.28 -11.59
C CYS A 12 -54.73 123.70 -11.52
N ASN A 13 -55.74 124.25 -12.21
CA ASN A 13 -57.16 123.84 -12.14
C ASN A 13 -57.72 123.83 -10.71
N ARG A 14 -57.30 124.79 -9.88
CA ARG A 14 -57.63 124.90 -8.46
C ARG A 14 -57.33 123.64 -7.64
N ARG A 15 -56.39 122.81 -8.10
CA ARG A 15 -55.88 121.65 -7.35
C ARG A 15 -54.89 122.13 -6.31
N TYR A 16 -55.39 122.48 -5.13
CA TYR A 16 -54.57 122.81 -3.96
C TYR A 16 -55.00 121.98 -2.76
N ILE A 17 -54.05 121.68 -1.87
CA ILE A 17 -54.30 121.01 -0.60
C ILE A 17 -53.52 121.76 0.47
N VAL A 18 -54.19 122.05 1.59
CA VAL A 18 -53.56 122.68 2.75
C VAL A 18 -53.05 121.57 3.67
N PHE A 19 -51.75 121.59 3.94
CA PHE A 19 -51.09 120.68 4.86
C PHE A 19 -50.75 121.38 6.16
N ASP A 20 -51.14 120.78 7.29
CA ASP A 20 -50.66 121.17 8.60
C ASP A 20 -49.63 120.15 9.08
N ASN A 21 -48.36 120.53 9.01
CA ASN A 21 -47.23 119.67 9.37
C ASN A 21 -47.14 119.44 10.90
N THR A 22 -47.86 120.22 11.71
CA THR A 22 -47.89 120.12 13.18
C THR A 22 -49.06 119.28 13.71
N ALA A 23 -50.03 118.94 12.85
CA ALA A 23 -51.23 118.22 13.21
C ALA A 23 -50.98 116.83 13.84
N SER A 24 -52.00 116.31 14.54
CA SER A 24 -51.95 114.99 15.16
C SER A 24 -51.81 113.87 14.12
N LYS A 25 -51.40 112.67 14.56
CA LYS A 25 -51.23 111.50 13.67
C LYS A 25 -52.51 111.15 12.89
N LYS A 26 -53.67 111.34 13.51
CA LYS A 26 -55.00 111.09 12.90
C LYS A 26 -55.29 112.10 11.79
N GLU A 27 -55.04 113.38 12.04
CA GLU A 27 -55.24 114.47 11.08
C GLU A 27 -54.26 114.38 9.91
N LYS A 28 -52.98 114.09 10.18
CA LYS A 28 -51.98 113.80 9.14
C LYS A 28 -52.40 112.66 8.24
N SER A 29 -53.02 111.61 8.80
CA SER A 29 -53.51 110.50 7.98
C SER A 29 -54.68 110.90 7.08
N LYS A 30 -55.54 111.83 7.52
CA LYS A 30 -56.63 112.37 6.70
C LYS A 30 -56.07 113.22 5.55
N GLN A 31 -55.15 114.14 5.86
CA GLN A 31 -54.48 114.99 4.85
C GLN A 31 -53.74 114.16 3.79
N ARG A 32 -53.06 113.06 4.18
CA ARG A 32 -52.44 112.13 3.21
C ARG A 32 -53.46 111.44 2.31
N LYS A 33 -54.61 111.03 2.84
CA LYS A 33 -55.68 110.43 2.03
C LYS A 33 -56.23 111.43 1.01
N ASP A 34 -56.43 112.67 1.42
CA ASP A 34 -56.91 113.75 0.56
C ASP A 34 -55.92 114.04 -0.58
N LEU A 35 -54.60 114.04 -0.30
CA LEU A 35 -53.56 114.15 -1.33
C LEU A 35 -53.57 113.00 -2.32
N LEU A 36 -53.63 111.76 -1.85
CA LEU A 36 -53.67 110.60 -2.73
C LEU A 36 -54.94 110.57 -3.58
N ALA A 37 -56.07 111.01 -3.04
CA ALA A 37 -57.32 111.15 -3.80
C ALA A 37 -57.18 112.18 -4.93
N MET A 38 -56.56 113.33 -4.66
CA MET A 38 -56.29 114.36 -5.67
C MET A 38 -55.33 113.86 -6.77
N ILE A 39 -54.28 113.12 -6.40
CA ILE A 39 -53.35 112.52 -7.36
C ILE A 39 -54.06 111.50 -8.25
N ARG A 40 -54.91 110.63 -7.68
CA ARG A 40 -55.70 109.65 -8.44
C ARG A 40 -56.65 110.35 -9.42
N GLN A 41 -57.40 111.35 -8.97
CA GLN A 41 -58.26 112.15 -9.86
C GLN A 41 -57.47 112.81 -10.99
N MET A 42 -56.24 113.28 -10.73
CA MET A 42 -55.36 113.81 -11.77
C MET A 42 -54.92 112.72 -12.76
N MET A 43 -54.52 111.54 -12.28
CA MET A 43 -54.13 110.43 -13.15
C MET A 43 -55.29 109.97 -14.03
N ASP A 44 -56.49 109.84 -13.47
CA ASP A 44 -57.69 109.42 -14.21
C ASP A 44 -58.06 110.44 -15.29
N LYS A 45 -58.00 111.74 -14.96
CA LYS A 45 -58.19 112.84 -15.93
C LYS A 45 -57.15 112.82 -17.05
N ASN A 46 -55.93 112.40 -16.75
CA ASN A 46 -54.85 112.25 -17.73
C ASN A 46 -54.85 110.87 -18.43
N GLY A 47 -55.90 110.05 -18.26
CA GLY A 47 -56.02 108.74 -18.90
C GLY A 47 -54.98 107.72 -18.42
N GLY A 48 -54.48 107.87 -17.20
CA GLY A 48 -53.41 107.06 -16.62
C GLY A 48 -52.03 107.32 -17.22
N GLN A 49 -51.90 108.29 -18.14
CA GLN A 49 -50.62 108.62 -18.75
C GLN A 49 -49.74 109.39 -17.77
N LYS A 50 -48.47 109.00 -17.73
CA LYS A 50 -47.44 109.71 -16.97
C LYS A 50 -47.11 111.02 -17.70
N TYR A 51 -46.64 112.02 -16.96
CA TYR A 51 -46.07 113.20 -17.59
C TYR A 51 -44.88 112.78 -18.46
N THR A 52 -44.93 113.14 -19.74
CA THR A 52 -43.85 112.89 -20.71
C THR A 52 -43.37 114.23 -21.26
N CYS A 53 -42.07 114.29 -21.54
CA CYS A 53 -41.45 115.39 -22.27
C CYS A 53 -40.32 114.82 -23.11
N ASP A 54 -39.85 115.58 -24.10
CA ASP A 54 -38.82 115.11 -25.04
C ASP A 54 -37.55 114.62 -24.34
N VAL A 55 -37.18 115.25 -23.21
CA VAL A 55 -36.03 114.83 -22.40
C VAL A 55 -36.27 113.46 -21.76
N LEU A 56 -37.45 113.21 -21.19
CA LEU A 56 -37.80 111.91 -20.60
C LEU A 56 -37.87 110.80 -21.66
N ASN A 57 -38.40 111.10 -22.84
CA ASN A 57 -38.45 110.13 -23.95
C ASN A 57 -37.04 109.77 -24.43
N LYS A 58 -36.14 110.76 -24.56
CA LYS A 58 -34.72 110.53 -24.90
C LYS A 58 -34.01 109.69 -23.84
N ILE A 59 -34.28 109.93 -22.54
CA ILE A 59 -33.71 109.14 -21.45
C ILE A 59 -34.21 107.69 -21.52
N ASN A 60 -35.52 107.47 -21.65
CA ASN A 60 -36.09 106.12 -21.74
C ASN A 60 -35.55 105.35 -22.95
N SER A 61 -35.47 106.00 -24.11
CA SER A 61 -34.91 105.38 -25.32
C SER A 61 -33.44 104.96 -25.14
N LYS A 62 -32.61 105.80 -24.51
CA LYS A 62 -31.22 105.44 -24.18
C LYS A 62 -31.13 104.29 -23.17
N ILE A 63 -32.03 104.26 -22.18
CA ILE A 63 -32.10 103.16 -21.21
C ILE A 63 -32.45 101.85 -21.93
N GLU A 64 -33.47 101.85 -22.79
CA GLU A 64 -33.88 100.67 -23.56
C GLU A 64 -32.76 100.16 -24.47
N GLU A 65 -32.05 101.05 -25.15
CA GLU A 65 -30.90 100.69 -26.00
C GLU A 65 -29.76 100.07 -25.17
N THR A 66 -29.43 100.68 -24.03
CA THR A 66 -28.40 100.16 -23.11
C THR A 66 -28.79 98.79 -22.56
N VAL A 67 -30.06 98.59 -22.21
CA VAL A 67 -30.56 97.30 -21.72
C VAL A 67 -30.45 96.23 -22.82
N LYS A 68 -30.85 96.55 -24.06
CA LYS A 68 -30.72 95.61 -25.19
C LYS A 68 -29.26 95.22 -25.46
N GLN A 69 -28.34 96.18 -25.42
CA GLN A 69 -26.91 95.90 -25.61
C GLN A 69 -26.38 94.96 -24.53
N ARG A 70 -26.66 95.25 -23.25
CA ARG A 70 -26.23 94.41 -22.12
C ARG A 70 -26.83 93.01 -22.16
N MET A 71 -28.09 92.87 -22.60
CA MET A 71 -28.70 91.55 -22.77
C MET A 71 -28.01 90.76 -23.89
N ALA A 72 -27.73 91.38 -25.03
CA ALA A 72 -27.02 90.73 -26.13
C ALA A 72 -25.59 90.30 -25.75
N GLU A 73 -24.88 91.14 -24.98
CA GLU A 73 -23.56 90.79 -24.44
C GLU A 73 -23.62 89.63 -23.46
N ALA A 74 -24.59 89.64 -22.52
CA ALA A 74 -24.79 88.56 -21.57
C ALA A 74 -25.18 87.24 -22.25
N ASP A 75 -26.02 87.29 -23.29
CA ASP A 75 -26.40 86.14 -24.09
C ASP A 75 -25.18 85.55 -24.82
N LYS A 76 -24.34 86.41 -25.42
CA LYS A 76 -23.10 85.96 -26.08
C LYS A 76 -22.13 85.31 -25.08
N GLU A 77 -21.91 85.93 -23.93
CA GLU A 77 -21.04 85.39 -22.88
C GLU A 77 -21.57 84.04 -22.34
N SER A 78 -22.89 83.89 -22.21
CA SER A 78 -23.54 82.65 -21.81
C SER A 78 -23.31 81.51 -22.81
N VAL A 79 -23.43 81.80 -24.11
CA VAL A 79 -23.15 80.84 -25.18
C VAL A 79 -21.69 80.41 -25.15
N GLU A 80 -20.74 81.35 -25.08
CA GLU A 80 -19.30 81.06 -25.03
C GLU A 80 -18.93 80.20 -23.81
N LYS A 81 -19.48 80.53 -22.62
CA LYS A 81 -19.28 79.72 -21.40
C LYS A 81 -19.84 78.30 -21.55
N THR A 82 -20.99 78.16 -22.21
CA THR A 82 -21.63 76.86 -22.43
C THR A 82 -20.80 76.01 -23.39
N GLU A 83 -20.31 76.58 -24.50
CA GLU A 83 -19.43 75.88 -25.45
C GLU A 83 -18.12 75.45 -24.80
N PHE A 84 -17.48 76.33 -24.02
CA PHE A 84 -16.27 76.00 -23.27
C PHE A 84 -16.50 74.82 -22.31
N PHE A 85 -17.62 74.83 -21.57
CA PHE A 85 -17.95 73.76 -20.64
C PHE A 85 -18.22 72.43 -21.36
N GLN A 86 -18.92 72.47 -22.50
CA GLN A 86 -19.15 71.28 -23.33
C GLN A 86 -17.85 70.70 -23.88
N GLU A 87 -16.92 71.54 -24.33
CA GLU A 87 -15.62 71.08 -24.81
C GLU A 87 -14.79 70.48 -23.68
N TYR A 88 -14.79 71.12 -22.51
CA TYR A 88 -14.10 70.61 -21.32
C TYR A 88 -14.65 69.25 -20.88
N GLN A 89 -15.97 69.08 -20.86
CA GLN A 89 -16.62 67.79 -20.58
C GLN A 89 -16.23 66.71 -21.60
N LYS A 90 -16.17 67.05 -22.89
CA LYS A 90 -15.73 66.11 -23.94
C LYS A 90 -14.28 65.66 -23.73
N ARG A 91 -13.39 66.57 -23.30
CA ARG A 91 -11.99 66.22 -22.99
C ARG A 91 -11.91 65.27 -21.80
N ILE A 92 -12.58 65.59 -20.69
CA ILE A 92 -12.64 64.72 -19.51
C ILE A 92 -13.13 63.32 -19.89
N LYS A 93 -14.21 63.24 -20.69
CA LYS A 93 -14.77 61.96 -21.11
C LYS A 93 -13.78 61.15 -21.97
N LYS A 94 -13.08 61.80 -22.90
CA LYS A 94 -12.04 61.16 -23.71
C LYS A 94 -10.89 60.64 -22.85
N ASP A 95 -10.41 61.45 -21.91
CA ASP A 95 -9.30 61.07 -21.03
C ASP A 95 -9.69 59.87 -20.15
N GLN A 96 -10.93 59.83 -19.66
CA GLN A 96 -11.48 58.68 -18.94
C GLN A 96 -11.56 57.43 -19.81
N GLU A 97 -12.06 57.53 -21.04
CA GLU A 97 -12.14 56.41 -21.99
C GLU A 97 -10.75 55.87 -22.35
N GLU A 98 -9.77 56.76 -22.56
CA GLU A 98 -8.38 56.35 -22.85
C GLU A 98 -7.73 55.68 -21.63
N TYR A 99 -7.94 56.23 -20.43
CA TYR A 99 -7.45 55.64 -19.19
C TYR A 99 -8.01 54.23 -18.96
N GLU A 100 -9.32 54.04 -19.11
CA GLU A 100 -9.96 52.73 -18.97
C GLU A 100 -9.46 51.74 -20.02
N LYS A 101 -9.29 52.19 -21.27
CA LYS A 101 -8.73 51.38 -22.33
C LYS A 101 -7.30 50.91 -22.00
N ARG A 102 -6.45 51.83 -21.54
CA ARG A 102 -5.07 51.52 -21.14
C ARG A 102 -5.03 50.54 -19.96
N ARG A 103 -5.88 50.76 -18.95
CA ARG A 103 -6.01 49.85 -17.80
C ARG A 103 -6.41 48.45 -18.24
N LEU A 104 -7.38 48.35 -19.15
CA LEU A 104 -7.88 47.07 -19.65
C LEU A 104 -6.82 46.35 -20.50
N GLU A 105 -6.06 47.07 -21.33
CA GLU A 105 -4.94 46.51 -22.10
C GLU A 105 -3.84 45.98 -21.19
N GLU A 106 -3.47 46.71 -20.14
CA GLU A 106 -2.50 46.27 -19.13
C GLU A 106 -2.99 45.03 -18.37
N GLU A 107 -4.25 45.02 -17.94
CA GLU A 107 -4.86 43.89 -17.25
C GLU A 107 -4.90 42.63 -18.14
N ASN A 108 -5.26 42.78 -19.41
CA ASN A 108 -5.29 41.67 -20.36
C ASN A 108 -3.88 41.15 -20.67
N SER A 109 -2.91 42.05 -20.84
CA SER A 109 -1.51 41.67 -21.02
C SER A 109 -0.96 40.93 -19.80
N ALA A 110 -1.27 41.41 -18.59
CA ALA A 110 -0.89 40.74 -17.35
C ALA A 110 -1.51 39.34 -17.23
N LYS A 111 -2.81 39.20 -17.54
CA LYS A 111 -3.50 37.91 -17.57
C LYS A 111 -2.86 36.93 -18.55
N GLU A 112 -2.51 37.39 -19.76
CA GLU A 112 -1.86 36.56 -20.77
C GLU A 112 -0.47 36.09 -20.31
N ARG A 113 0.31 36.96 -19.64
CA ARG A 113 1.62 36.60 -19.09
C ARG A 113 1.50 35.55 -17.99
N ILE A 114 0.56 35.74 -17.06
CA ILE A 114 0.28 34.79 -15.97
C ILE A 114 -0.16 33.44 -16.56
N GLN A 115 -1.02 33.46 -17.57
CA GLN A 115 -1.48 32.24 -18.23
C GLN A 115 -0.33 31.48 -18.89
N LYS A 116 0.54 32.16 -19.64
CA LYS A 116 1.73 31.55 -20.26
C LYS A 116 2.68 30.95 -19.21
N GLU A 117 2.88 31.65 -18.09
CA GLU A 117 3.72 31.15 -16.99
C GLU A 117 3.12 29.90 -16.34
N LEU A 118 1.80 29.88 -16.12
CA LEU A 118 1.08 28.74 -15.57
C LEU A 118 1.16 27.52 -16.50
N GLU A 119 0.94 27.73 -17.80
CA GLU A 119 1.07 26.67 -18.81
C GLU A 119 2.50 26.10 -18.88
N ALA A 120 3.52 26.96 -18.78
CA ALA A 120 4.91 26.52 -18.75
C ALA A 120 5.21 25.69 -17.48
N LYS A 121 4.71 26.12 -16.31
CA LYS A 121 4.83 25.40 -15.04
C LYS A 121 4.14 24.03 -15.10
N LEU A 122 2.94 23.95 -15.67
CA LEU A 122 2.22 22.69 -15.86
C LEU A 122 3.00 21.72 -16.75
N LYS A 123 3.52 22.18 -17.89
CA LYS A 123 4.36 21.36 -18.78
C LYS A 123 5.64 20.86 -18.10
N MET A 124 6.26 21.69 -17.25
CA MET A 124 7.43 21.29 -16.46
C MET A 124 7.07 20.19 -15.45
N PHE A 125 5.98 20.37 -14.73
CA PHE A 125 5.49 19.40 -13.75
C PHE A 125 5.10 18.06 -14.39
N GLU A 126 4.43 18.08 -15.54
CA GLU A 126 4.10 16.87 -16.30
C GLU A 126 5.35 16.10 -16.72
N LYS A 127 6.36 16.78 -17.26
CA LYS A 127 7.64 16.16 -17.62
C LYS A 127 8.36 15.56 -16.41
N GLU A 128 8.33 16.25 -15.27
CA GLU A 128 8.94 15.74 -14.04
C GLU A 128 8.22 14.49 -13.53
N ASN A 129 6.88 14.48 -13.57
CA ASN A 129 6.09 13.30 -13.18
C ASN A 129 6.35 12.12 -14.12
N GLN A 130 6.44 12.35 -15.43
CA GLN A 130 6.78 11.29 -16.39
C GLN A 130 8.15 10.67 -16.07
N LYS A 131 9.17 11.49 -15.78
CA LYS A 131 10.50 11.01 -15.37
C LYS A 131 10.43 10.19 -14.09
N LYS A 132 9.73 10.69 -13.06
CA LYS A 132 9.55 9.96 -11.79
C LYS A 132 8.84 8.63 -11.99
N GLU A 133 7.85 8.58 -12.88
CA GLU A 133 7.14 7.34 -13.20
C GLU A 133 8.04 6.34 -13.93
N GLU A 134 8.87 6.80 -14.87
CA GLU A 134 9.85 5.97 -15.57
C GLU A 134 10.93 5.43 -14.61
N GLU A 135 11.48 6.28 -13.73
CA GLU A 135 12.41 5.87 -12.68
C GLU A 135 11.80 4.81 -11.76
N LEU A 136 10.53 4.97 -11.37
CA LEU A 136 9.82 4.01 -10.55
C LEU A 136 9.61 2.67 -11.29
N ARG A 137 9.32 2.69 -12.59
CA ARG A 137 9.19 1.48 -13.42
C ARG A 137 10.52 0.74 -13.51
N GLU A 138 11.62 1.45 -13.71
CA GLU A 138 12.96 0.86 -13.76
C GLU A 138 13.39 0.29 -12.41
N MET A 139 13.09 0.97 -11.29
CA MET A 139 13.32 0.41 -9.95
C MET A 139 12.55 -0.89 -9.72
N LYS A 140 11.25 -0.92 -10.03
CA LYS A 140 10.43 -2.14 -9.91
C LYS A 140 10.96 -3.28 -10.77
N LYS A 141 11.47 -2.99 -11.97
CA LYS A 141 12.08 -3.98 -12.86
C LYS A 141 13.36 -4.57 -12.26
N LYS A 142 14.23 -3.72 -11.71
CA LYS A 142 15.46 -4.16 -11.01
C LYS A 142 15.14 -5.00 -9.77
N GLU A 143 14.17 -4.58 -8.97
CA GLU A 143 13.71 -5.31 -7.79
C GLU A 143 13.15 -6.69 -8.15
N LYS A 144 12.31 -6.77 -9.19
CA LYS A 144 11.79 -8.03 -9.72
C LYS A 144 12.92 -8.96 -10.19
N GLN A 145 13.90 -8.43 -10.94
CA GLN A 145 15.06 -9.20 -11.38
C GLN A 145 15.90 -9.70 -10.21
N GLN A 146 16.07 -8.89 -9.17
CA GLN A 146 16.80 -9.28 -7.97
C GLN A 146 16.06 -10.40 -7.21
N MET A 147 14.75 -10.28 -7.02
CA MET A 147 13.94 -11.35 -6.43
C MET A 147 14.00 -12.62 -7.26
N GLU A 148 13.94 -12.54 -8.59
CA GLU A 148 14.04 -13.72 -9.46
C GLU A 148 15.41 -14.42 -9.33
N LYS A 149 16.50 -13.66 -9.23
CA LYS A 149 17.84 -14.22 -8.96
C LYS A 149 17.88 -14.91 -7.59
N GLN A 150 17.36 -14.27 -6.55
CA GLN A 150 17.30 -14.86 -5.21
C GLN A 150 16.46 -16.14 -5.18
N MET A 151 15.33 -16.17 -5.88
CA MET A 151 14.49 -17.37 -6.01
C MET A 151 15.21 -18.50 -6.74
N LYS A 152 15.94 -18.21 -7.83
CA LYS A 152 16.74 -19.21 -8.53
C LYS A 152 17.86 -19.76 -7.66
N GLU A 153 18.60 -18.90 -6.95
CA GLU A 153 19.65 -19.32 -6.01
C GLU A 153 19.09 -20.16 -4.87
N MET A 154 17.95 -19.76 -4.29
CA MET A 154 17.26 -20.54 -3.26
C MET A 154 16.82 -21.90 -3.79
N GLY A 155 16.29 -21.96 -5.01
CA GLY A 155 15.93 -23.22 -5.67
C GLY A 155 17.13 -24.14 -5.87
N ILE A 156 18.27 -23.62 -6.33
CA ILE A 156 19.51 -24.38 -6.48
C ILE A 156 19.96 -24.96 -5.13
N ARG A 157 19.99 -24.16 -4.07
CA ARG A 157 20.37 -24.62 -2.72
C ARG A 157 19.44 -25.73 -2.22
N GLN A 158 18.13 -25.58 -2.42
CA GLN A 158 17.18 -26.63 -2.05
C GLN A 158 17.43 -27.92 -2.83
N THR A 159 17.73 -27.84 -4.14
CA THR A 159 18.06 -29.03 -4.93
C THR A 159 19.37 -29.68 -4.49
N GLU A 160 20.40 -28.90 -4.16
CA GLU A 160 21.67 -29.40 -3.62
C GLU A 160 21.48 -30.09 -2.26
N GLU A 161 20.65 -29.52 -1.39
CA GLU A 161 20.30 -30.14 -0.10
C GLU A 161 19.55 -31.46 -0.29
N ILE A 162 18.54 -31.50 -1.16
CA ILE A 162 17.81 -32.72 -1.49
C ILE A 162 18.75 -33.79 -2.04
N GLU A 163 19.68 -33.40 -2.93
CA GLU A 163 20.62 -34.34 -3.52
C GLU A 163 21.64 -34.85 -2.50
N LYS A 164 22.08 -34.00 -1.55
CA LYS A 164 22.91 -34.42 -0.43
C LYS A 164 22.18 -35.44 0.44
N TYR A 165 20.93 -35.18 0.84
CA TYR A 165 20.12 -36.14 1.59
C TYR A 165 19.93 -37.45 0.83
N ARG A 166 19.74 -37.39 -0.49
CA ARG A 166 19.63 -38.58 -1.33
C ARG A 166 20.93 -39.40 -1.33
N LYS A 167 22.09 -38.75 -1.47
CA LYS A 167 23.41 -39.44 -1.43
C LYS A 167 23.67 -40.06 -0.06
N ASP A 168 23.44 -39.32 1.02
CA ASP A 168 23.59 -39.82 2.39
C ASP A 168 22.66 -41.01 2.65
N PHE A 169 21.43 -40.97 2.13
CA PHE A 169 20.49 -42.08 2.21
C PHE A 169 20.97 -43.30 1.39
N GLU A 170 21.46 -43.09 0.17
CA GLU A 170 22.01 -44.16 -0.68
C GLU A 170 23.26 -44.80 -0.04
N GLU A 171 24.14 -44.04 0.61
CA GLU A 171 25.29 -44.56 1.34
C GLU A 171 24.86 -45.41 2.55
N LYS A 172 23.92 -44.91 3.37
CA LYS A 172 23.36 -45.69 4.48
C LYS A 172 22.71 -46.99 4.00
N MET A 173 22.01 -46.96 2.85
CA MET A 173 21.44 -48.16 2.25
C MET A 173 22.52 -49.15 1.77
N LYS A 174 23.64 -48.66 1.23
CA LYS A 174 24.78 -49.52 0.85
C LYS A 174 25.46 -50.12 2.07
N GLU A 175 25.66 -49.34 3.12
CA GLU A 175 26.26 -49.79 4.39
C GLU A 175 25.39 -50.85 5.05
N SER A 176 24.09 -50.58 5.21
CA SER A 176 23.11 -51.55 5.73
C SER A 176 23.09 -52.83 4.89
N LYS A 177 23.16 -52.73 3.55
CA LYS A 177 23.26 -53.91 2.68
C LYS A 177 24.56 -54.69 2.89
N ARG A 178 25.70 -54.02 3.09
CA ARG A 178 26.99 -54.67 3.39
C ARG A 178 26.93 -55.39 4.73
N GLU A 179 26.39 -54.75 5.77
CA GLU A 179 26.19 -55.38 7.08
C GLU A 179 25.28 -56.60 6.97
N MET A 180 24.18 -56.52 6.21
CA MET A 180 23.28 -57.66 5.99
C MET A 180 23.99 -58.82 5.29
N ILE A 181 24.82 -58.54 4.28
CA ILE A 181 25.63 -59.56 3.59
C ILE A 181 26.66 -60.17 4.54
N GLU A 182 27.36 -59.35 5.33
CA GLU A 182 28.38 -59.82 6.27
C GLU A 182 27.75 -60.67 7.38
N ASN A 183 26.60 -60.26 7.93
CA ASN A 183 25.85 -61.03 8.90
C ASN A 183 25.37 -62.36 8.30
N ALA A 184 24.83 -62.37 7.08
CA ALA A 184 24.46 -63.61 6.40
C ALA A 184 25.66 -64.54 6.16
N GLN A 185 26.84 -63.98 5.86
CA GLN A 185 28.08 -64.76 5.75
C GLN A 185 28.55 -65.33 7.09
N ARG A 186 28.47 -64.55 8.17
CA ARG A 186 28.77 -65.01 9.54
C ARG A 186 27.83 -66.14 9.95
N GLU A 187 26.52 -65.97 9.74
CA GLU A 187 25.52 -67.02 10.00
C GLU A 187 25.80 -68.28 9.18
N LYS A 188 26.12 -68.13 7.89
CA LYS A 188 26.51 -69.26 7.04
C LYS A 188 27.76 -69.98 7.55
N ALA A 189 28.80 -69.24 7.93
CA ALA A 189 30.04 -69.82 8.46
C ALA A 189 29.81 -70.52 9.81
N GLU A 190 28.93 -69.98 10.65
CA GLU A 190 28.56 -70.59 11.93
C GLU A 190 27.77 -71.87 11.72
N LEU A 191 26.81 -71.89 10.79
CA LEU A 191 26.11 -73.10 10.37
C LEU A 191 27.08 -74.16 9.80
N GLU A 192 28.04 -73.76 8.96
CA GLU A 192 29.08 -74.66 8.45
C GLU A 192 29.96 -75.23 9.57
N LYS A 193 30.32 -74.41 10.57
CA LYS A 193 31.07 -74.86 11.75
C LYS A 193 30.27 -75.85 12.59
N GLN A 194 28.98 -75.57 12.83
CA GLN A 194 28.07 -76.50 13.52
C GLN A 194 27.93 -77.82 12.75
N LEU A 195 27.84 -77.75 11.42
CA LEU A 195 27.77 -78.94 10.57
C LEU A 195 29.06 -79.76 10.65
N ARG A 196 30.24 -79.12 10.57
CA ARG A 196 31.54 -79.79 10.73
C ARG A 196 31.67 -80.46 12.10
N GLN A 197 31.25 -79.79 13.17
CA GLN A 197 31.25 -80.37 14.52
C GLN A 197 30.31 -81.58 14.63
N LYS A 198 29.12 -81.53 14.00
CA LYS A 198 28.22 -82.69 13.93
C LYS A 198 28.89 -83.85 13.20
N ILE A 199 29.46 -83.61 12.02
CA ILE A 199 30.18 -84.62 11.23
C ILE A 199 31.35 -85.20 12.04
N GLU A 200 32.14 -84.37 12.75
CA GLU A 200 33.27 -84.85 13.55
C GLU A 200 32.82 -85.69 14.75
N LYS A 201 31.74 -85.28 15.45
CA LYS A 201 31.14 -86.08 16.53
C LYS A 201 30.62 -87.41 16.02
N GLU A 202 29.94 -87.41 14.87
CA GLU A 202 29.43 -88.61 14.22
C GLU A 202 30.58 -89.53 13.77
N ASN A 203 31.65 -88.97 13.20
CA ASN A 203 32.84 -89.73 12.84
C ASN A 203 33.57 -90.31 14.06
N LYS A 204 33.68 -89.56 15.16
CA LYS A 204 34.25 -90.07 16.42
C LYS A 204 33.38 -91.18 17.01
N ALA A 205 32.07 -91.00 17.04
CA ALA A 205 31.13 -92.04 17.48
C ALA A 205 31.26 -93.30 16.61
N ASN A 206 31.35 -93.16 15.29
CA ASN A 206 31.56 -94.26 14.36
C ASN A 206 32.92 -94.94 14.55
N GLN A 207 34.01 -94.19 14.74
CA GLN A 207 35.34 -94.76 15.02
C GLN A 207 35.36 -95.51 16.36
N GLU A 208 34.71 -94.97 17.38
CA GLU A 208 34.63 -95.59 18.70
C GLU A 208 33.75 -96.83 18.70
N GLN A 209 32.67 -96.82 17.92
CA GLN A 209 31.85 -98.00 17.65
C GLN A 209 32.66 -99.07 16.89
N LEU A 210 33.41 -98.68 15.85
CA LEU A 210 34.30 -99.60 15.13
C LEU A 210 35.39 -100.18 16.03
N LYS A 211 35.95 -99.36 16.94
CA LYS A 211 36.94 -99.81 17.92
C LYS A 211 36.34 -100.79 18.92
N LYS A 212 35.11 -100.54 19.41
CA LYS A 212 34.36 -101.49 20.25
C LYS A 212 34.06 -102.79 19.51
N GLU A 213 33.69 -102.72 18.23
CA GLU A 213 33.52 -103.91 17.39
C GLU A 213 34.84 -104.68 17.20
N MET A 214 35.96 -103.98 16.98
CA MET A 214 37.29 -104.61 16.89
C MET A 214 37.76 -105.20 18.22
N GLU A 215 37.54 -104.53 19.34
CA GLU A 215 37.84 -105.05 20.68
C GLU A 215 36.96 -106.26 21.00
N GLY A 216 35.67 -106.21 20.64
CA GLY A 216 34.76 -107.36 20.72
C GLY A 216 35.29 -108.55 19.91
N LYS A 217 35.68 -108.33 18.65
CA LYS A 217 36.29 -109.36 17.80
C LYS A 217 37.64 -109.87 18.33
N MET A 218 38.48 -109.00 18.91
CA MET A 218 39.74 -109.43 19.54
C MET A 218 39.50 -110.27 20.80
N GLN A 219 38.49 -109.91 21.60
CA GLN A 219 38.09 -110.70 22.77
C GLN A 219 37.52 -112.05 22.33
N GLU A 220 36.72 -112.08 21.26
CA GLU A 220 36.19 -113.30 20.65
C GLU A 220 37.33 -114.22 20.18
N ILE A 221 38.29 -113.68 19.42
CA ILE A 221 39.51 -114.40 19.01
C ILE A 221 40.32 -114.86 20.23
N ALA A 222 40.49 -114.03 21.26
CA ALA A 222 41.24 -114.40 22.46
C ALA A 222 40.53 -115.51 23.25
N THR A 223 39.20 -115.52 23.29
CA THR A 223 38.42 -116.63 23.86
C THR A 223 38.49 -117.89 23.00
N GLU A 224 38.55 -117.77 21.66
CA GLU A 224 38.79 -118.90 20.75
C GLU A 224 40.18 -119.53 21.01
N VAL A 225 41.23 -118.69 21.11
CA VAL A 225 42.61 -119.13 21.40
C VAL A 225 42.73 -119.73 22.81
N MET A 226 42.01 -119.21 23.80
CA MET A 226 41.94 -119.84 25.12
C MET A 226 41.21 -121.18 25.09
N LYS A 227 40.13 -121.33 24.31
CA LYS A 227 39.45 -122.63 24.12
C LYS A 227 40.36 -123.64 23.43
N GLU A 228 41.16 -123.23 22.45
CA GLU A 228 42.17 -124.11 21.83
C GLU A 228 43.26 -124.53 22.81
N ARG A 229 43.68 -123.64 23.73
CA ARG A 229 44.67 -123.97 24.78
C ARG A 229 44.11 -124.94 25.82
N VAL A 230 42.83 -124.81 26.21
CA VAL A 230 42.15 -125.73 27.13
C VAL A 230 41.90 -127.10 26.50
N ASN A 231 41.62 -127.18 25.19
CA ASN A 231 41.53 -128.45 24.46
C ASN A 231 42.88 -129.17 24.35
N ASN A 232 43.99 -128.44 24.21
CA ASN A 232 45.34 -129.02 24.09
C ASN A 232 45.86 -129.58 25.44
N ASP A 233 45.38 -129.05 26.56
CA ASP A 233 45.70 -129.58 27.90
C ASP A 233 44.77 -130.75 28.32
N GLN A 234 43.60 -130.94 27.69
CA GLN A 234 42.76 -132.13 27.89
C GLN A 234 43.26 -133.37 27.13
N GLU A 235 43.92 -133.22 25.98
CA GLU A 235 44.48 -134.38 25.24
C GLU A 235 45.69 -135.01 25.94
N LYS A 236 46.47 -134.25 26.71
CA LYS A 236 47.62 -134.79 27.46
C LYS A 236 47.23 -135.59 28.70
N ASN A 237 46.05 -135.35 29.28
CA ASN A 237 45.56 -136.10 30.44
C ASN A 237 44.85 -137.40 30.05
N TRP A 238 44.34 -137.54 28.82
CA TRP A 238 43.69 -138.80 28.39
C TRP A 238 44.70 -139.93 28.10
N VAL A 239 45.94 -139.60 27.71
CA VAL A 239 47.02 -140.58 27.49
C VAL A 239 47.56 -141.16 28.82
N ALA A 240 47.39 -140.45 29.94
CA ALA A 240 47.85 -140.90 31.25
C ALA A 240 46.88 -141.87 31.96
N ASP A 241 45.57 -141.79 31.69
CA ASP A 241 44.56 -142.64 32.34
C ASP A 241 44.31 -143.98 31.64
N ALA A 242 44.62 -144.09 30.33
CA ALA A 242 44.55 -145.38 29.63
C ALA A 242 45.66 -146.37 30.07
N ALA A 243 46.79 -145.86 30.57
CA ALA A 243 47.91 -146.69 31.04
C ALA A 243 47.68 -147.31 32.44
N ASN A 244 46.77 -146.75 33.25
CA ASN A 244 46.52 -147.21 34.63
C ASN A 244 45.32 -148.18 34.78
N GLY A 245 44.55 -148.41 33.73
CA GLY A 245 43.44 -149.38 33.73
C GLY A 245 43.88 -150.86 33.59
N VAL A 246 45.09 -151.12 33.08
CA VAL A 246 45.57 -152.49 32.78
C VAL A 246 46.19 -153.19 34.00
N LEU A 247 46.47 -152.48 35.10
CA LEU A 247 47.26 -153.01 36.23
C LEU A 247 46.46 -153.30 37.52
N LYS A 248 45.12 -153.22 37.52
CA LYS A 248 44.30 -153.37 38.75
C LYS A 248 43.26 -154.51 38.77
N LEU A 249 43.24 -155.41 37.77
CA LEU A 249 42.29 -156.54 37.72
C LEU A 249 42.95 -157.93 37.87
N ALA A 250 44.22 -158.01 38.29
CA ALA A 250 44.97 -159.26 38.45
C ALA A 250 45.15 -159.77 39.90
N SER A 251 44.45 -159.25 40.91
CA SER A 251 44.57 -159.81 42.28
C SER A 251 43.36 -159.51 43.18
N GLY A 252 42.33 -160.34 43.08
CA GLY A 252 41.16 -160.29 43.95
C GLY A 252 40.11 -161.37 43.64
N TRP A 253 40.55 -162.63 43.50
CA TRP A 253 39.68 -163.81 43.52
C TRP A 253 39.78 -164.43 44.92
N LEU A 254 38.65 -164.88 45.50
CA LEU A 254 38.47 -165.50 46.84
C LEU A 254 38.34 -164.47 47.99
N PHE A 255 37.29 -164.37 48.81
CA PHE A 255 36.07 -165.15 49.07
C PHE A 255 35.18 -164.27 49.98
N GLY A 256 33.85 -164.24 49.82
CA GLY A 256 32.97 -163.51 50.74
C GLY A 256 31.58 -163.21 50.21
N GLU A 257 30.81 -164.25 49.95
CA GLU A 257 29.66 -164.31 49.05
C GLU A 257 28.31 -164.47 49.78
N ARG A 258 27.22 -163.97 49.14
CA ARG A 258 25.75 -164.17 49.32
C ARG A 258 24.96 -162.98 49.92
N ALA A 259 23.78 -162.58 49.44
CA ALA A 259 22.94 -162.94 48.27
C ALA A 259 21.68 -162.04 48.23
N ARG A 260 20.96 -162.05 47.08
CA ARG A 260 19.68 -161.39 46.65
C ARG A 260 19.85 -159.99 46.03
N VAL A 261 19.74 -159.74 44.72
CA VAL A 261 19.05 -160.30 43.53
C VAL A 261 17.53 -160.04 43.46
N SER A 262 17.12 -159.00 42.71
CA SER A 262 15.98 -158.99 41.77
C SER A 262 15.65 -157.57 41.25
N GLY A 263 15.43 -157.40 39.93
CA GLY A 263 14.81 -156.22 39.28
C GLY A 263 15.73 -155.57 38.23
N LEU A 264 15.84 -155.98 36.95
CA LEU A 264 14.90 -156.30 35.86
C LEU A 264 14.22 -155.10 35.19
N SER A 265 14.47 -155.02 33.87
CA SER A 265 13.74 -154.29 32.81
C SER A 265 13.90 -152.77 32.73
N ASN A 266 14.80 -152.28 31.86
CA ASN A 266 14.52 -151.84 30.48
C ASN A 266 15.70 -151.07 29.87
#